data_AF-A0A943RQL5-F1
#
_entry.id   AF-A0A943RQL5-F1
#
_cell.length_a   1.000
_cell.length_b   1.000
_cell.length_c   1.000
_cell.angle_alpha   90.00
_cell.angle_beta   90.00
_cell.angle_gamma   90.00
#
_symmetry.space_group_name_H-M   'P 1'
#
loop_
_entity.id
_entity.type
_entity.pdbx_description
1 polymer ?
#
loop_
_entity_poly.entity_id
_entity_poly.type
_entity_poly.pdbx_seq_one_letter_code
_entity_poly.pdbx_strand_id
1 'polypeptide(L)'
;MNAAKIPMPAECPPSVRWDGQVYAYRGEKLSGDHAAAEVLGNITAVVDLSRMPQNDGEANWPVIGAEVGKIGDETAIYVYSAWYRLEPEK
;
A
#
# COMPACT_ATOMS: atom_id res chain seq x y z
N MET A 1 -13.97 18.39 34.86
CA MET A 1 -13.48 17.11 34.28
C MET A 1 -12.72 17.46 33.02
N ASN A 2 -11.40 17.21 32.99
CA ASN A 2 -10.64 17.39 31.77
C ASN A 2 -11.07 16.30 30.79
N ALA A 3 -11.70 16.67 29.69
CA ALA A 3 -11.92 15.76 28.59
C ALA A 3 -10.54 15.27 28.14
N ALA A 4 -10.21 14.01 28.43
CA ALA A 4 -9.08 13.37 27.80
C ALA A 4 -9.29 13.54 26.29
N LYS A 5 -8.35 14.25 25.64
CA LYS A 5 -8.27 14.30 24.18
C LYS A 5 -8.08 12.84 23.78
N ILE A 6 -9.16 12.17 23.37
CA ILE A 6 -9.06 10.83 22.77
C ILE A 6 -8.10 11.05 21.61
N PRO A 7 -6.89 10.44 21.60
CA PRO A 7 -6.07 10.50 20.41
C PRO A 7 -6.91 9.82 19.34
N MET A 8 -7.48 10.63 18.44
CA MET A 8 -7.95 10.09 17.17
C MET A 8 -6.72 9.36 16.62
N PRO A 9 -6.79 8.04 16.35
CA PRO A 9 -5.70 7.37 15.68
C PRO A 9 -5.39 8.21 14.44
N ALA A 10 -4.12 8.57 14.23
CA ALA A 10 -3.71 9.12 12.95
C ALA A 10 -4.33 8.23 11.87
N GLU A 11 -5.13 8.81 10.97
CA GLU A 11 -5.86 8.06 9.94
C GLU A 11 -4.89 7.05 9.32
N CYS A 12 -5.13 5.75 9.55
CA CYS A 12 -4.22 4.71 9.09
C CYS A 12 -4.20 4.80 7.57
N PRO A 13 -3.10 5.26 6.95
CA PRO A 13 -3.11 5.52 5.53
C PRO A 13 -3.27 4.20 4.78
N PRO A 14 -3.88 4.21 3.59
CA PRO A 14 -3.93 3.02 2.77
C PRO A 14 -2.51 2.53 2.45
N SER A 15 -2.24 1.28 2.78
CA SER A 15 -0.89 0.73 2.90
C SER A 15 -0.87 -0.76 2.58
N VAL A 16 0.28 -1.22 2.11
CA VAL A 16 0.60 -2.63 1.87
C VAL A 16 1.87 -3.01 2.64
N ARG A 17 2.02 -4.27 3.02
CA ARG A 17 3.30 -4.80 3.49
C ARG A 17 3.91 -5.70 2.42
N TRP A 18 5.16 -5.43 2.08
CA TRP A 18 5.91 -6.16 1.08
C TRP A 18 7.40 -6.16 1.43
N ASP A 19 8.08 -7.28 1.21
CA ASP A 19 9.51 -7.44 1.50
C ASP A 19 9.88 -7.01 2.93
N GLY A 20 9.01 -7.36 3.91
CA GLY A 20 9.19 -7.01 5.32
C GLY A 20 8.95 -5.54 5.67
N GLN A 21 8.70 -4.64 4.72
CA GLN A 21 8.50 -3.20 4.90
C GLN A 21 7.04 -2.81 4.65
N VAL A 22 6.53 -1.83 5.39
CA VAL A 22 5.22 -1.21 5.12
C VAL A 22 5.40 -0.06 4.13
N TYR A 23 4.56 -0.03 3.11
CA TYR A 23 4.50 1.06 2.14
C TYR A 23 3.13 1.69 2.15
N ALA A 24 3.07 3.01 2.19
CA ALA A 24 1.86 3.79 2.06
C ALA A 24 1.59 4.17 0.59
N TYR A 25 0.32 4.19 0.24
CA TYR A 25 -0.15 4.75 -1.02
C TYR A 25 -0.50 6.22 -0.84
N ARG A 26 0.08 7.06 -1.70
CA ARG A 26 -0.16 8.51 -1.73
C ARG A 26 -0.89 8.97 -3.00
N GLY A 27 -1.28 8.06 -3.89
CA GLY A 27 -2.02 8.38 -5.11
C GLY A 27 -1.18 8.94 -6.26
N GLU A 28 0.15 8.89 -6.17
CA GLU A 28 1.04 9.28 -7.26
C GLU A 28 1.03 8.22 -8.36
N LYS A 29 0.38 8.51 -9.48
CA LYS A 29 0.39 7.65 -10.66
C LYS A 29 1.76 7.71 -11.35
N LEU A 30 2.34 6.55 -11.62
CA LEU A 30 3.61 6.47 -12.36
C LEU A 30 3.35 6.52 -13.87
N SER A 31 4.23 7.21 -14.61
CA SER A 31 4.24 7.18 -16.07
C SER A 31 4.95 5.90 -16.53
N GLY A 32 4.20 4.81 -16.68
CA GLY A 32 4.72 3.56 -17.19
C GLY A 32 3.59 2.68 -17.73
N ASP A 33 3.84 2.04 -18.87
CA ASP A 33 2.96 1.00 -19.39
C ASP A 33 3.06 -0.23 -18.50
N HIS A 34 1.97 -1.01 -18.44
CA HIS A 34 1.94 -2.22 -17.61
C HIS A 34 3.07 -3.20 -17.95
N ALA A 35 3.43 -3.32 -19.23
CA ALA A 35 4.52 -4.19 -19.71
C ALA A 35 5.93 -3.77 -19.27
N ALA A 36 6.11 -2.55 -18.75
CA ALA A 36 7.41 -2.08 -18.27
C ALA A 36 7.69 -2.48 -16.81
N ALA A 37 6.70 -3.02 -16.09
CA ALA A 37 6.84 -3.37 -14.69
C ALA A 37 7.41 -4.78 -14.50
N GLU A 38 8.30 -4.92 -13.53
CA GLU A 38 8.66 -6.22 -12.96
C GLU A 38 7.62 -6.57 -11.89
N VAL A 39 6.75 -7.54 -12.16
CA VAL A 39 5.74 -7.99 -11.19
C VAL A 39 6.41 -8.88 -10.15
N LEU A 40 6.35 -8.47 -8.88
CA LEU A 40 6.92 -9.19 -7.74
C LEU A 40 5.92 -10.18 -7.12
N GLY A 41 4.63 -9.89 -7.23
CA GLY A 41 3.55 -10.76 -6.73
C GLY A 41 2.24 -10.01 -6.57
N ASN A 42 1.35 -10.54 -5.72
CA ASN A 42 0.01 -9.99 -5.52
C ASN A 42 -0.33 -9.83 -4.04
N ILE A 43 -1.21 -8.88 -3.74
CA ILE A 43 -1.86 -8.76 -2.44
C ILE A 43 -2.79 -9.97 -2.24
N THR A 44 -2.58 -10.72 -1.17
CA THR A 44 -3.29 -11.97 -0.86
C THR A 44 -4.34 -11.81 0.23
N ALA A 45 -4.23 -10.77 1.07
CA ALA A 45 -5.14 -10.54 2.17
C ALA A 45 -5.41 -9.04 2.39
N VAL A 46 -6.62 -8.74 2.84
CA VAL A 46 -7.02 -7.40 3.29
C VAL A 46 -7.33 -7.46 4.77
N VAL A 47 -6.70 -6.57 5.53
CA VAL A 47 -6.87 -6.43 6.98
C VAL A 47 -7.84 -5.30 7.31
N ASP A 48 -8.13 -5.11 8.60
CA ASP A 48 -8.96 -4.00 9.05
C ASP A 48 -8.38 -2.64 8.58
N LEU A 49 -9.24 -1.78 8.04
CA LEU A 49 -8.83 -0.49 7.48
C LEU A 49 -8.16 0.43 8.52
N SER A 50 -8.43 0.22 9.82
CA SER A 50 -7.86 0.99 10.91
C SER A 50 -6.49 0.48 11.41
N ARG A 51 -5.98 -0.63 10.85
CA ARG A 51 -4.70 -1.23 11.27
C ARG A 51 -3.69 -1.28 10.13
N MET A 52 -2.40 -1.18 10.46
CA MET A 52 -1.34 -1.43 9.47
C MET A 52 -1.24 -2.92 9.12
N PRO A 53 -0.92 -3.26 7.86
CA PRO A 53 -0.61 -4.63 7.47
C PRO A 53 0.63 -5.15 8.23
N GLN A 54 0.57 -6.40 8.67
CA GLN A 54 1.61 -7.03 9.50
C GLN A 54 2.33 -8.16 8.78
N ASN A 55 1.75 -8.77 7.74
CA ASN A 55 2.40 -9.83 6.96
C ASN A 55 2.56 -9.41 5.49
N ASP A 56 3.59 -9.90 4.82
CA ASP A 56 3.79 -9.63 3.40
C ASP A 56 2.59 -10.11 2.57
N GLY A 57 2.16 -9.27 1.63
CA GLY A 57 0.94 -9.49 0.85
C GLY A 57 -0.35 -9.07 1.55
N GLU A 58 -0.28 -8.50 2.76
CA GLU A 58 -1.43 -7.84 3.39
C GLU A 58 -1.55 -6.37 2.96
N ALA A 59 -2.79 -5.89 2.95
CA ALA A 59 -3.09 -4.48 2.78
C ALA A 59 -4.26 -4.03 3.66
N ASN A 60 -4.33 -2.77 4.06
CA ASN A 60 -5.43 -2.21 4.88
C ASN A 60 -6.45 -1.40 4.04
N TRP A 61 -6.67 -1.84 2.81
CA TRP A 61 -7.57 -1.24 1.82
C TRP A 61 -8.04 -2.31 0.81
N PRO A 62 -9.16 -2.13 0.09
CA PRO A 62 -9.79 -3.20 -0.68
C PRO A 62 -9.12 -3.43 -2.05
N VAL A 63 -7.89 -3.96 -2.06
CA VAL A 63 -7.10 -4.21 -3.28
C VAL A 63 -6.67 -5.68 -3.44
N ILE A 64 -7.39 -6.62 -2.86
CA ILE A 64 -7.05 -8.06 -2.96
C ILE A 64 -6.82 -8.48 -4.43
N GLY A 65 -5.75 -9.22 -4.69
CA GLY A 65 -5.32 -9.61 -6.03
C GLY A 65 -4.53 -8.56 -6.80
N ALA A 66 -4.45 -7.31 -6.34
CA ALA A 66 -3.64 -6.28 -6.98
C ALA A 66 -2.17 -6.69 -7.01
N GLU A 67 -1.52 -6.43 -8.14
CA GLU A 67 -0.11 -6.73 -8.33
C GLU A 67 0.75 -5.70 -7.60
N VAL A 68 1.82 -6.16 -6.97
CA VAL A 68 2.92 -5.35 -6.47
C VAL A 68 4.11 -5.59 -7.38
N GLY A 69 4.77 -4.52 -7.80
CA GLY A 69 5.82 -4.55 -8.80
C GLY A 69 6.84 -3.45 -8.65
N LYS A 70 7.85 -3.46 -9.52
CA LYS A 70 8.78 -2.34 -9.72
C LYS A 70 8.63 -1.70 -11.08
N ILE A 71 8.70 -0.37 -11.12
CA ILE A 71 8.91 0.40 -12.35
C ILE A 71 10.22 1.17 -12.17
N GLY A 72 11.28 0.71 -12.83
CA GLY A 72 12.62 1.15 -12.49
C GLY A 72 12.94 0.84 -11.03
N ASP A 73 13.31 1.85 -10.24
CA ASP A 73 13.62 1.70 -8.81
C ASP A 73 12.39 1.89 -7.89
N GLU A 74 11.25 2.32 -8.44
CA GLU A 74 10.05 2.63 -7.66
C GLU A 74 9.25 1.37 -7.37
N THR A 75 8.90 1.16 -6.09
CA THR A 75 7.92 0.14 -5.70
C THR A 75 6.53 0.66 -6.02
N ALA A 76 5.70 -0.17 -6.64
CA ALA A 76 4.40 0.23 -7.15
C ALA A 76 3.33 -0.84 -6.96
N ILE A 77 2.07 -0.42 -6.98
CA ILE A 77 0.90 -1.29 -6.99
C ILE A 77 0.05 -1.02 -8.23
N TYR A 78 -0.41 -2.09 -8.89
CA TYR A 78 -1.33 -1.99 -10.03
C TYR A 78 -2.78 -2.00 -9.55
N VAL A 79 -3.40 -0.82 -9.57
CA VAL A 79 -4.80 -0.60 -9.18
C VAL A 79 -5.43 0.39 -10.16
N TYR A 80 -6.75 0.33 -10.34
CA TYR A 80 -7.46 1.25 -11.24
C TYR A 80 -6.87 1.31 -12.67
N SER A 81 -6.40 0.16 -13.16
CA SER A 81 -5.77 -0.02 -14.47
C SER A 81 -4.49 0.82 -14.69
N ALA A 82 -3.79 1.18 -13.61
CA ALA A 82 -2.51 1.89 -13.67
C ALA A 82 -1.59 1.51 -12.51
N TRP A 83 -0.30 1.78 -12.69
CA TRP A 83 0.68 1.66 -11.62
C TRP A 83 0.73 2.94 -10.79
N TYR A 84 0.65 2.76 -9.48
CA TYR A 84 0.76 3.84 -8.50
C TYR A 84 1.94 3.59 -7.58
N ARG A 85 2.66 4.66 -7.26
CA ARG A 85 3.83 4.61 -6.38
C ARG A 85 3.42 4.21 -4.96
N LEU A 86 4.26 3.39 -4.36
CA LEU A 86 4.22 3.01 -2.95
C LEU A 86 5.46 3.60 -2.25
N GLU A 87 5.22 4.40 -1.22
CA GLU A 87 6.28 5.05 -0.45
C GLU A 87 6.54 4.28 0.85
N PRO A 88 7.79 3.96 1.22
CA PRO A 88 8.10 3.34 2.50
C PRO A 88 7.57 4.19 3.67
N GLU A 89 6.76 3.60 4.54
CA GLU A 89 6.33 4.24 5.78
C GLU A 89 7.53 4.25 6.77
N LYS A 90 7.90 5.43 7.25
CA LYS A 90 9.06 5.65 8.14
C LYS A 90 8.76 5.39 9.61
#